data_AF-A0A6I2U494-F1
#
_entry.id   AF-A0A6I2U494-F1
#
_cell.length_a   1.000
_cell.length_b   1.000
_cell.length_c   1.000
_cell.angle_alpha   90.00
_cell.angle_beta   90.00
_cell.angle_gamma   90.00
#
_symmetry.space_group_name_H-M   'P 1'
#
loop_
_entity.id
_entity.type
_entity.pdbx_description
1 polymer ?
#
loop_
_entity_poly.entity_id
_entity_poly.type
_entity_poly.pdbx_seq_one_letter_code
_entity_poly.pdbx_strand_id
1 'polypeptide(L)'
;MTPPIVNVLIFKYIKKHSKSIFTCALIYFIWRYFTFTAEEMRASVALSICLFANDFALENKRLKSIVLYVLASMFHTSAIFLVFIPILTFLRFNKVGYIVIISSFSIGVLLQTLFGDIIEMLSFASRFEELGSRYEGSAFSEQYLNINGIISKLTVYVFYTIYIIQKLRKKSPESNVLRFEPLLLIGVILSIVSIPLAIVYRYCHFFDIYFILLYSEYMTQLKTGNYKYNVTHSLKGYIFFFPFLFFVLYSYNSKVPDSNSLKTYSRYYPYHSVLTKRIDTDRESLFSCYNSFYFNERY
;
A
#
# COMPACT_ATOMS: atom_id res chain seq x y z
N MET A 1 -2.99 -3.60 -22.73
CA MET A 1 -1.65 -3.05 -23.07
C MET A 1 -1.09 -2.09 -22.01
N THR A 2 -1.64 -2.09 -20.79
CA THR A 2 -1.35 -1.19 -19.66
C THR A 2 -0.28 -1.66 -18.66
N PRO A 3 -0.02 -2.97 -18.43
CA PRO A 3 0.95 -3.41 -17.41
C PRO A 3 2.42 -3.00 -17.65
N PRO A 4 2.94 -2.98 -18.91
CA PRO A 4 4.31 -2.53 -19.16
C PRO A 4 4.54 -1.07 -18.80
N ILE A 5 3.55 -0.19 -19.03
CA ILE A 5 3.68 1.25 -18.77
C ILE A 5 3.84 1.53 -17.27
N VAL A 6 3.01 0.89 -16.44
CA VAL A 6 3.08 0.99 -14.97
C VAL A 6 4.48 0.59 -14.47
N ASN A 7 4.96 -0.58 -14.90
CA ASN A 7 6.27 -1.08 -14.50
C ASN A 7 7.40 -0.15 -14.96
N VAL A 8 7.37 0.35 -16.20
CA VAL A 8 8.37 1.31 -16.69
C VAL A 8 8.41 2.58 -15.84
N LEU A 9 7.26 3.13 -15.48
CA LEU A 9 7.18 4.34 -14.64
C LEU A 9 7.67 4.08 -13.22
N ILE A 10 7.29 2.96 -12.61
CA ILE A 10 7.77 2.55 -11.28
C ILE A 10 9.29 2.33 -11.30
N PHE A 11 9.83 1.60 -12.28
CA PHE A 11 11.28 1.38 -12.39
C PHE A 11 12.04 2.68 -12.67
N LYS A 12 11.48 3.59 -13.47
CA LYS A 12 12.05 4.93 -13.67
C LYS A 12 12.10 5.71 -12.34
N TYR A 13 11.04 5.60 -11.53
CA TYR A 13 10.99 6.22 -10.21
C TYR A 13 12.00 5.60 -9.23
N ILE A 14 12.10 4.26 -9.20
CA ILE A 14 13.10 3.52 -8.40
C ILE A 14 14.51 3.94 -8.80
N LYS A 15 14.82 3.97 -10.11
CA LYS A 15 16.13 4.39 -10.63
C LYS A 15 16.47 5.83 -10.23
N LYS A 16 15.48 6.71 -10.17
CA LYS A 16 15.67 8.12 -9.77
C LYS A 16 16.02 8.28 -8.29
N HIS A 17 15.47 7.42 -7.41
CA HIS A 17 15.49 7.68 -5.96
C HIS A 17 16.22 6.63 -5.11
N SER A 18 16.53 5.46 -5.66
CA SER A 18 17.24 4.38 -4.95
C SER A 18 18.68 4.26 -5.42
N LYS A 19 19.62 4.15 -4.48
CA LYS A 19 21.02 3.79 -4.78
C LYS A 19 21.16 2.31 -5.17
N SER A 20 20.24 1.46 -4.72
CA SER A 20 20.28 -0.01 -4.86
C SER A 20 19.10 -0.51 -5.68
N ILE A 21 19.13 -0.17 -6.97
CA ILE A 21 18.05 -0.45 -7.94
C ILE A 21 17.59 -1.91 -7.89
N PHE A 22 18.52 -2.87 -7.88
CA PHE A 22 18.19 -4.30 -7.88
C PHE A 22 17.53 -4.77 -6.57
N THR A 23 17.97 -4.25 -5.42
CA THR A 23 17.34 -4.60 -4.13
C THR A 23 15.93 -4.02 -4.05
N CYS A 24 15.76 -2.78 -4.50
CA CYS A 24 14.45 -2.12 -4.55
C CYS A 24 13.50 -2.86 -5.51
N ALA A 25 13.99 -3.21 -6.71
CA ALA A 25 13.25 -3.98 -7.70
C ALA A 25 12.85 -5.38 -7.19
N LEU A 26 13.73 -6.05 -6.45
CA LEU A 26 13.43 -7.36 -5.86
C LEU A 26 12.32 -7.27 -4.80
N ILE A 27 12.40 -6.31 -3.88
CA ILE A 27 11.37 -6.11 -2.87
C ILE A 27 10.04 -5.74 -3.54
N TYR A 28 10.07 -4.86 -4.55
CA TYR A 28 8.91 -4.53 -5.37
C TYR A 28 8.29 -5.77 -6.02
N PHE A 29 9.14 -6.62 -6.62
CA PHE A 29 8.71 -7.86 -7.27
C PHE A 29 8.01 -8.81 -6.30
N ILE A 30 8.60 -9.04 -5.13
CA ILE A 30 8.06 -9.95 -4.12
C ILE A 30 6.77 -9.39 -3.50
N TRP A 31 6.70 -8.09 -3.26
CA TRP A 31 5.63 -7.51 -2.43
C TRP A 31 4.44 -6.99 -3.25
N ARG A 32 4.68 -6.31 -4.38
CA ARG A 32 3.63 -5.49 -5.03
C ARG A 32 3.47 -5.73 -6.53
N TYR A 33 4.39 -6.42 -7.18
CA TYR A 33 4.34 -6.60 -8.65
C TYR A 33 3.04 -7.25 -9.12
N PHE A 34 2.63 -8.35 -8.49
CA PHE A 34 1.39 -9.04 -8.87
C PHE A 34 0.15 -8.18 -8.62
N THR A 35 0.06 -7.50 -7.48
CA THR A 35 -1.07 -6.61 -7.18
C THR A 35 -1.17 -5.48 -8.20
N PHE A 36 -0.06 -4.79 -8.51
CA PHE A 36 -0.11 -3.66 -9.43
C PHE A 36 -0.26 -4.04 -10.92
N THR A 37 0.20 -5.24 -11.28
CA THR A 37 0.19 -5.70 -12.68
C THR A 37 -1.09 -6.48 -13.01
N ALA A 38 -1.64 -7.24 -12.05
CA ALA A 38 -2.71 -8.21 -12.31
C ALA A 38 -4.05 -7.89 -11.61
N GLU A 39 -4.05 -7.13 -10.51
CA GLU A 39 -5.25 -6.89 -9.69
C GLU A 39 -5.77 -5.46 -9.84
N GLU A 40 -4.91 -4.46 -9.61
CA GLU A 40 -5.31 -3.07 -9.47
C GLU A 40 -4.79 -2.18 -10.60
N MET A 41 -4.96 -2.62 -11.85
CA MET A 41 -4.27 -2.00 -12.99
C MET A 41 -4.63 -0.51 -13.20
N ARG A 42 -5.90 -0.12 -13.04
CA ARG A 42 -6.33 1.29 -13.13
C ARG A 42 -5.75 2.15 -12.01
N ALA A 43 -5.82 1.66 -10.77
CA ALA A 43 -5.23 2.33 -9.62
C ALA A 43 -3.71 2.45 -9.74
N SER A 44 -3.05 1.46 -10.38
CA SER A 44 -1.60 1.44 -10.56
C SER A 44 -1.09 2.43 -11.61
N VAL A 45 -1.91 2.75 -12.61
CA VAL A 45 -1.65 3.88 -13.52
C VAL A 45 -1.73 5.21 -12.74
N ALA A 46 -2.78 5.39 -11.94
CA ALA A 46 -2.92 6.57 -11.10
C ALA A 46 -1.75 6.71 -10.10
N LEU A 47 -1.39 5.62 -9.40
CA LEU A 47 -0.22 5.52 -8.53
C LEU A 47 1.03 6.03 -9.24
N SER A 48 1.29 5.52 -10.45
CA SER A 48 2.50 5.87 -11.22
C SER A 48 2.59 7.38 -11.49
N ILE A 49 1.47 8.04 -11.77
CA ILE A 49 1.39 9.50 -11.91
C ILE A 49 1.62 10.19 -10.54
N CYS A 50 0.97 9.68 -9.49
CA CYS A 50 1.08 10.20 -8.13
C CYS A 50 2.51 10.15 -7.58
N LEU A 51 3.33 9.16 -7.96
CA LEU A 51 4.74 9.11 -7.59
C LEU A 51 5.49 10.38 -8.02
N PHE A 52 5.28 10.84 -9.27
CA PHE A 52 5.89 12.07 -9.77
C PHE A 52 5.21 13.32 -9.19
N ALA A 53 3.91 13.29 -8.93
CA ALA A 53 3.20 14.37 -8.22
C ALA A 53 3.78 14.59 -6.81
N ASN A 54 4.08 13.50 -6.10
CA ASN A 54 4.66 13.51 -4.77
C ASN A 54 6.07 14.15 -4.76
N ASP A 55 6.91 13.94 -5.79
CA ASP A 55 8.18 14.67 -5.91
C ASP A 55 7.96 16.19 -5.96
N PHE A 56 6.99 16.67 -6.76
CA PHE A 56 6.65 18.10 -6.80
C PHE A 56 6.09 18.61 -5.48
N ALA A 57 5.28 17.80 -4.78
CA ALA A 57 4.73 18.17 -3.48
C ALA A 57 5.86 18.36 -2.44
N LEU A 58 6.83 17.45 -2.40
CA LEU A 58 8.01 17.54 -1.51
C LEU A 58 8.93 18.71 -1.87
N GLU A 59 9.00 19.10 -3.13
CA GLU A 59 9.74 20.27 -3.62
C GLU A 59 8.94 21.59 -3.46
N ASN A 60 7.84 21.61 -2.71
CA ASN A 60 6.93 22.75 -2.53
C ASN A 60 6.31 23.31 -3.83
N LYS A 61 6.35 22.57 -4.94
CA LYS A 61 5.71 22.94 -6.22
C LYS A 61 4.23 22.54 -6.22
N ARG A 62 3.47 23.12 -5.29
CA ARG A 62 2.08 22.72 -4.94
C ARG A 62 1.13 22.66 -6.14
N LEU A 63 1.18 23.67 -7.02
CA LEU A 63 0.30 23.71 -8.19
C LEU A 63 0.58 22.53 -9.14
N LYS A 64 1.86 22.23 -9.42
CA LYS A 64 2.24 21.09 -10.28
C LYS A 64 1.82 19.75 -9.68
N SER A 65 1.98 19.58 -8.37
CA SER A 65 1.51 18.37 -7.69
C SER A 65 -0.01 18.24 -7.76
N ILE A 66 -0.78 19.31 -7.50
CA ILE A 66 -2.24 19.28 -7.53
C ILE A 66 -2.76 18.92 -8.93
N VAL A 67 -2.21 19.55 -9.98
CA VAL A 67 -2.59 19.23 -11.37
C VAL A 67 -2.37 17.74 -11.68
N LEU A 68 -1.25 17.15 -11.22
CA LEU A 68 -0.98 15.74 -11.45
C LEU A 68 -1.88 14.81 -10.61
N TYR A 69 -2.26 15.18 -9.38
CA TYR A 69 -3.24 14.38 -8.62
C TYR A 69 -4.63 14.41 -9.25
N VAL A 70 -5.06 15.56 -9.77
CA VAL A 70 -6.32 15.67 -10.52
C VAL A 70 -6.25 14.85 -11.80
N LEU A 71 -5.12 14.87 -12.52
CA LEU A 71 -4.92 13.99 -13.67
C LEU A 71 -4.97 12.50 -13.27
N ALA A 72 -4.36 12.13 -12.14
CA ALA A 72 -4.38 10.77 -11.63
C ALA A 72 -5.80 10.31 -11.25
N SER A 73 -6.64 11.20 -10.70
CA SER A 73 -8.01 10.88 -10.32
C SER A 73 -8.92 10.56 -11.52
N MET A 74 -8.56 11.03 -12.72
CA MET A 74 -9.23 10.64 -13.97
C MET A 74 -9.03 9.16 -14.32
N PHE A 75 -7.93 8.53 -13.87
CA PHE A 75 -7.69 7.10 -14.06
C PHE A 75 -8.28 6.26 -12.94
N HIS A 76 -8.27 6.79 -11.71
CA HIS A 76 -8.85 6.12 -10.56
C HIS A 76 -9.33 7.14 -9.52
N THR A 77 -10.64 7.19 -9.31
CA THR A 77 -11.31 8.21 -8.46
C THR A 77 -10.71 8.32 -7.07
N SER A 78 -10.28 7.19 -6.48
CA SER A 78 -9.70 7.18 -5.14
C SER A 78 -8.48 8.10 -5.04
N ALA A 79 -7.68 8.28 -6.11
CA ALA A 79 -6.48 9.12 -6.11
C ALA A 79 -6.74 10.61 -5.80
N ILE A 80 -7.99 11.07 -5.86
CA ILE A 80 -8.35 12.46 -5.51
C ILE A 80 -7.93 12.84 -4.09
N PHE A 81 -7.90 11.89 -3.16
CA PHE A 81 -7.48 12.16 -1.77
C PHE A 81 -6.05 12.69 -1.67
N LEU A 82 -5.20 12.38 -2.67
CA LEU A 82 -3.80 12.80 -2.66
C LEU A 82 -3.63 14.30 -2.94
N VAL A 83 -4.69 15.00 -3.37
CA VAL A 83 -4.68 16.47 -3.48
C VAL A 83 -4.34 17.15 -2.14
N PHE A 84 -4.57 16.47 -1.00
CA PHE A 84 -4.19 16.96 0.32
C PHE A 84 -2.70 16.73 0.67
N ILE A 85 -1.95 15.92 -0.09
CA ILE A 85 -0.53 15.66 0.22
C ILE A 85 0.33 16.93 0.30
N PRO A 86 0.22 17.92 -0.61
CA PRO A 86 1.05 19.13 -0.57
C PRO A 86 0.89 19.96 0.70
N ILE A 87 -0.24 19.84 1.41
CA ILE A 87 -0.46 20.50 2.71
C ILE A 87 -0.03 19.64 3.90
N LEU A 88 0.15 18.32 3.71
CA LEU A 88 0.60 17.37 4.75
C LEU A 88 2.11 17.12 4.74
N THR A 89 2.87 17.78 3.85
CA THR A 89 4.33 17.61 3.72
C THR A 89 5.13 18.11 4.93
N PHE A 90 4.49 18.71 5.96
CA PHE A 90 5.14 19.07 7.22
C PHE A 90 5.24 17.90 8.21
N LEU A 91 4.46 16.82 8.02
CA LEU A 91 4.43 15.67 8.93
C LEU A 91 5.78 14.94 8.95
N ARG A 92 6.30 14.66 10.15
CA ARG A 92 7.60 13.99 10.37
C ARG A 92 7.49 13.06 11.58
N PHE A 93 8.34 12.03 11.68
CA PHE A 93 8.52 11.19 12.87
C PHE A 93 9.22 11.98 13.98
N ASN A 94 8.55 13.02 14.47
CA ASN A 94 8.88 13.81 15.64
C ASN A 94 7.78 13.63 16.69
N LYS A 95 7.83 14.39 17.79
CA LYS A 95 6.82 14.29 18.86
C LYS A 95 5.38 14.41 18.33
N VAL A 96 5.12 15.37 17.45
CA VAL A 96 3.80 15.57 16.82
C VAL A 96 3.41 14.36 15.98
N GLY A 97 4.31 13.86 15.12
CA GLY A 97 4.03 12.68 14.31
C GLY A 97 3.70 11.44 15.14
N TYR A 98 4.41 11.19 16.25
CA TYR A 98 4.10 10.07 17.13
C TYR A 98 2.75 10.22 17.84
N ILE A 99 2.37 11.44 18.24
CA ILE A 99 1.02 11.71 18.78
C ILE A 99 -0.03 11.35 17.72
N VAL A 100 0.17 11.76 16.46
CA VAL A 100 -0.74 11.44 15.35
C VAL A 100 -0.81 9.93 15.11
N ILE A 101 0.31 9.21 15.14
CA ILE A 101 0.33 7.73 14.99
C ILE A 101 -0.52 7.07 16.08
N ILE A 102 -0.35 7.49 17.34
CA ILE A 102 -1.07 6.92 18.48
C ILE A 102 -2.57 7.23 18.39
N SER A 103 -2.94 8.46 18.00
CA SER A 103 -4.35 8.84 17.86
C SER A 103 -5.03 8.23 16.63
N SER A 104 -4.27 7.80 15.62
CA SER A 104 -4.80 7.27 14.35
C SER A 104 -5.71 6.07 14.54
N PHE A 105 -5.41 5.18 15.49
CA PHE A 105 -6.27 4.02 15.75
C PHE A 105 -7.64 4.45 16.29
N SER A 106 -7.66 5.32 17.30
CA SER A 106 -8.90 5.86 17.87
C SER A 106 -9.71 6.65 16.83
N ILE A 107 -9.04 7.42 15.97
CA ILE A 107 -9.69 8.11 14.85
C ILE A 107 -10.30 7.09 13.87
N GLY A 108 -9.58 6.01 13.55
CA GLY A 108 -10.11 4.96 12.68
C GLY A 108 -11.34 4.27 13.26
N VAL A 109 -11.36 3.99 14.56
CA VAL A 109 -12.53 3.43 15.26
C VAL A 109 -13.70 4.43 15.22
N LEU A 110 -13.45 5.70 15.51
CA LEU A 110 -14.47 6.75 15.45
C LEU A 110 -15.07 6.89 14.03
N LEU A 111 -14.21 6.88 12.99
CA LEU A 111 -14.66 6.95 11.61
C LEU A 111 -15.46 5.71 11.21
N GLN A 112 -15.08 4.52 11.68
CA GLN A 112 -15.86 3.30 11.45
C GLN A 112 -17.24 3.40 12.10
N THR A 113 -17.34 3.92 13.33
CA THR A 113 -18.63 4.08 14.01
C THR A 113 -19.54 5.09 13.33
N LEU A 114 -18.96 6.17 12.79
CA LEU A 114 -19.70 7.21 12.07
C LEU A 114 -19.93 6.87 10.60
N PHE A 115 -19.39 5.75 10.10
CA PHE A 115 -19.37 5.47 8.67
C PHE A 115 -20.78 5.34 8.10
N GLY A 116 -21.68 4.65 8.80
CA GLY A 116 -23.10 4.53 8.43
C GLY A 116 -23.77 5.90 8.32
N ASP A 117 -23.68 6.71 9.38
CA ASP A 117 -24.27 8.05 9.43
C ASP A 117 -23.72 8.99 8.33
N ILE A 118 -22.41 8.89 8.02
CA ILE A 118 -21.79 9.67 6.95
C ILE A 118 -22.34 9.25 5.58
N ILE A 119 -22.53 7.96 5.37
CA ILE A 119 -23.08 7.41 4.13
C ILE A 119 -24.55 7.81 3.96
N GLU A 120 -25.35 7.73 5.03
CA GLU A 120 -26.75 8.16 5.04
C GLU A 120 -26.89 9.68 4.78
N MET A 121 -26.01 10.49 5.37
CA MET A 121 -26.00 11.93 5.10
C MET A 121 -25.62 12.23 3.64
N LEU A 122 -24.71 11.44 3.04
CA LEU A 122 -24.29 11.61 1.66
C LEU A 122 -25.33 11.09 0.66
N SER A 123 -26.07 10.03 1.01
CA SER A 123 -27.08 9.40 0.14
C SER A 123 -28.27 10.30 -0.19
N PHE A 124 -28.53 11.34 0.60
CA PHE A 124 -29.49 12.41 0.28
C PHE A 124 -29.20 13.10 -1.08
N ALA A 125 -27.96 13.03 -1.56
CA ALA A 125 -27.63 13.33 -2.95
C ALA A 125 -27.70 12.05 -3.79
N SER A 126 -28.75 11.88 -4.60
CA SER A 126 -29.12 10.73 -5.46
C SER A 126 -28.02 9.86 -6.13
N ARG A 127 -26.78 10.35 -6.29
CA ARG A 127 -25.63 9.56 -6.76
C ARG A 127 -24.92 8.74 -5.67
N PHE A 128 -25.13 9.06 -4.40
CA PHE A 128 -24.53 8.38 -3.26
C PHE A 128 -25.46 7.32 -2.65
N GLU A 129 -26.73 7.31 -2.99
CA GLU A 129 -27.69 6.27 -2.56
C GLU A 129 -27.31 4.88 -3.10
N GLU A 130 -26.81 4.82 -4.34
CA GLU A 130 -26.28 3.59 -4.94
C GLU A 130 -24.92 3.18 -4.32
N LEU A 131 -24.06 4.13 -3.94
CA LEU A 131 -22.85 3.81 -3.18
C LEU A 131 -23.19 3.35 -1.77
N GLY A 132 -24.11 4.03 -1.09
CA GLY A 132 -24.48 3.76 0.30
C GLY A 132 -25.09 2.39 0.49
N SER A 133 -26.06 2.02 -0.35
CA SER A 133 -26.65 0.67 -0.37
C SER A 133 -25.63 -0.43 -0.72
N ARG A 134 -24.64 -0.13 -1.60
CA ARG A 134 -23.53 -1.05 -1.91
C ARG A 134 -22.54 -1.23 -0.75
N TYR A 135 -22.46 -0.29 0.19
CA TYR A 135 -21.52 -0.35 1.33
C TYR A 135 -22.19 -0.79 2.64
N GLU A 136 -23.42 -0.36 2.92
CA GLU A 136 -24.20 -0.74 4.11
C GLU A 136 -24.51 -2.25 4.17
N GLY A 137 -24.72 -2.90 3.03
CA GLY A 137 -25.00 -4.34 2.94
C GLY A 137 -23.80 -5.22 2.63
N SER A 138 -22.59 -4.66 2.59
CA SER A 138 -21.39 -5.35 2.12
C SER A 138 -20.47 -5.77 3.26
N ALA A 139 -19.75 -6.89 3.05
CA ALA A 139 -18.70 -7.38 3.94
C ALA A 139 -17.52 -6.38 4.15
N PHE A 140 -17.59 -5.17 3.59
CA PHE A 140 -16.67 -4.06 3.86
C PHE A 140 -16.84 -3.44 5.25
N SER A 141 -18.04 -3.52 5.86
CA SER A 141 -18.30 -3.02 7.21
C SER A 141 -17.83 -3.98 8.31
N GLU A 142 -17.68 -5.28 8.00
CA GLU A 142 -17.46 -6.35 9.00
C GLU A 142 -16.09 -7.03 8.90
N GLN A 143 -15.19 -6.56 8.04
CA GLN A 143 -13.93 -7.28 7.83
C GLN A 143 -12.90 -7.00 8.94
N TYR A 144 -12.97 -7.77 10.01
CA TYR A 144 -11.93 -7.83 11.03
C TYR A 144 -10.69 -8.54 10.47
N LEU A 145 -9.58 -7.82 10.37
CA LEU A 145 -8.28 -8.49 10.22
C LEU A 145 -8.10 -9.45 11.39
N ASN A 146 -7.75 -10.71 11.10
CA ASN A 146 -7.34 -11.62 12.15
C ASN A 146 -6.08 -11.09 12.86
N ILE A 147 -5.78 -11.59 14.05
CA ILE A 147 -4.65 -11.11 14.86
C ILE A 147 -3.32 -11.17 14.09
N ASN A 148 -3.13 -12.19 13.24
CA ASN A 148 -1.94 -12.32 12.39
C ASN A 148 -1.86 -11.21 11.33
N GLY A 149 -2.99 -10.80 10.75
CA GLY A 149 -3.09 -9.70 9.80
C GLY A 149 -2.80 -8.35 10.45
N ILE A 150 -3.28 -8.14 11.68
CA ILE A 150 -2.95 -6.95 12.49
C ILE A 150 -1.45 -6.91 12.78
N ILE A 151 -0.88 -8.02 13.31
CA ILE A 151 0.55 -8.12 13.61
C ILE A 151 1.40 -7.89 12.36
N SER A 152 1.03 -8.51 11.24
CA SER A 152 1.70 -8.33 9.95
C SER A 152 1.73 -6.86 9.53
N LYS A 153 0.56 -6.20 9.55
CA LYS A 153 0.42 -4.79 9.16
C LYS A 153 1.22 -3.86 10.07
N LEU A 154 1.14 -4.06 11.39
CA LEU A 154 1.92 -3.28 12.37
C LEU A 154 3.43 -3.52 12.21
N THR A 155 3.85 -4.77 11.98
CA THR A 155 5.28 -5.10 11.82
C THR A 155 5.86 -4.45 10.57
N VAL A 156 5.22 -4.69 9.42
CA VAL A 156 5.69 -4.19 8.13
C VAL A 156 5.60 -2.66 8.10
N TYR A 157 4.39 -2.10 8.21
CA TYR A 157 4.22 -0.67 7.97
C TYR A 157 4.71 0.19 9.13
N VAL A 158 4.49 -0.20 10.39
CA VAL A 158 4.73 0.69 11.55
C VAL A 158 6.11 0.45 12.16
N PHE A 159 6.35 -0.73 12.73
CA PHE A 159 7.55 -0.97 13.53
C PHE A 159 8.83 -0.91 12.70
N TYR A 160 8.84 -1.50 11.51
CA TYR A 160 10.03 -1.47 10.64
C TYR A 160 10.33 -0.06 10.15
N THR A 161 9.30 0.69 9.76
CA THR A 161 9.46 2.07 9.29
C THR A 161 10.05 2.96 10.38
N ILE A 162 9.48 2.92 11.58
CA ILE A 162 9.96 3.72 12.72
C ILE A 162 11.41 3.34 13.05
N TYR A 163 11.70 2.04 13.15
CA TYR A 163 13.04 1.54 13.45
C TYR A 163 14.07 2.01 12.42
N ILE A 164 13.78 1.83 11.12
CA ILE A 164 14.68 2.20 10.04
C ILE A 164 14.90 3.71 10.03
N ILE A 165 13.84 4.52 10.09
CA ILE A 165 13.97 6.00 10.09
C ILE A 165 14.86 6.47 11.25
N GLN A 166 14.68 5.93 12.46
CA GLN A 166 15.54 6.27 13.59
C GLN A 166 17.00 5.86 13.36
N LYS A 167 17.25 4.69 12.77
CA LYS A 167 18.61 4.25 12.42
C LYS A 167 19.25 5.11 11.33
N LEU A 168 18.51 5.42 10.27
CA LEU A 168 18.98 6.25 9.16
C LEU A 168 19.35 7.65 9.65
N ARG A 169 18.51 8.31 10.45
CA ARG A 169 18.83 9.62 11.03
C ARG A 169 20.12 9.63 11.86
N LYS A 170 20.39 8.53 12.58
CA LYS A 170 21.59 8.43 13.42
C LYS A 170 22.85 8.10 12.62
N LYS A 171 22.76 7.25 11.59
CA LYS A 171 23.92 6.69 10.88
C LYS A 171 24.20 7.30 9.51
N SER A 172 23.17 7.77 8.82
CA SER A 172 23.23 8.30 7.46
C SER A 172 22.16 9.39 7.27
N PRO A 173 22.26 10.52 8.00
CA PRO A 173 21.30 11.62 7.92
C PRO A 173 21.20 12.24 6.51
N GLU A 174 22.22 12.06 5.67
CA GLU A 174 22.27 12.49 4.27
C GLU A 174 21.54 11.56 3.30
N SER A 175 20.94 10.45 3.78
CA SER A 175 20.21 9.53 2.90
C SER A 175 19.02 10.22 2.24
N ASN A 176 18.99 10.18 0.89
CA ASN A 176 17.93 10.77 0.07
C ASN A 176 16.54 10.24 0.44
N VAL A 177 16.44 9.02 0.98
CA VAL A 177 15.14 8.41 1.35
C VAL A 177 14.47 9.14 2.53
N LEU A 178 15.25 9.80 3.40
CA LEU A 178 14.70 10.58 4.52
C LEU A 178 13.83 11.76 4.06
N ARG A 179 13.93 12.20 2.80
CA ARG A 179 13.03 13.23 2.27
C ARG A 179 11.58 12.74 2.13
N PHE A 180 11.37 11.43 2.00
CA PHE A 180 10.04 10.82 1.84
C PHE A 180 9.34 10.58 3.18
N GLU A 181 9.95 10.99 4.29
CA GLU A 181 9.42 10.85 5.62
C GLU A 181 7.94 11.29 5.81
N PRO A 182 7.47 12.43 5.28
CA PRO A 182 6.04 12.77 5.39
C PRO A 182 5.15 11.74 4.70
N LEU A 183 5.55 11.23 3.53
CA LEU A 183 4.77 10.23 2.79
C LEU A 183 4.77 8.89 3.52
N LEU A 184 5.90 8.49 4.10
CA LEU A 184 6.00 7.31 4.95
C LEU A 184 5.11 7.41 6.19
N LEU A 185 5.09 8.58 6.85
CA LEU A 185 4.24 8.81 8.01
C LEU A 185 2.75 8.79 7.65
N ILE A 186 2.36 9.39 6.53
CA ILE A 186 0.98 9.31 6.02
C ILE A 186 0.61 7.85 5.71
N GLY A 187 1.50 7.10 5.05
CA GLY A 187 1.30 5.68 4.79
C GLY A 187 1.14 4.85 6.08
N VAL A 188 1.91 5.17 7.13
CA VAL A 188 1.78 4.55 8.47
C VAL A 188 0.42 4.85 9.09
N ILE A 189 -0.01 6.12 9.05
CA ILE A 189 -1.31 6.57 9.58
C ILE A 189 -2.44 5.82 8.87
N LEU A 190 -2.44 5.81 7.54
CA LEU A 190 -3.46 5.10 6.75
C LEU A 190 -3.45 3.60 7.04
N SER A 191 -2.26 3.00 7.22
CA SER A 191 -2.14 1.59 7.58
C SER A 191 -2.79 1.30 8.94
N ILE A 192 -2.61 2.17 9.93
CA ILE A 192 -3.24 2.02 11.25
C ILE A 192 -4.76 2.22 11.17
N VAL A 193 -5.22 3.28 10.49
CA VAL A 193 -6.66 3.56 10.29
C VAL A 193 -7.34 2.42 9.53
N SER A 194 -6.63 1.76 8.61
CA SER A 194 -7.15 0.62 7.85
C SER A 194 -7.32 -0.67 8.65
N ILE A 195 -6.97 -0.69 9.94
CA ILE A 195 -7.25 -1.82 10.83
C ILE A 195 -8.74 -1.83 11.23
N PRO A 196 -9.29 -0.75 11.83
CA PRO A 196 -10.72 -0.65 12.10
C PRO A 196 -11.58 -0.30 10.87
N LEU A 197 -11.04 0.41 9.88
CA LEU A 197 -11.79 0.89 8.71
C LEU A 197 -11.21 0.31 7.42
N ALA A 198 -11.67 -0.88 7.02
CA ALA A 198 -11.07 -1.68 5.95
C ALA A 198 -10.99 -0.96 4.59
N ILE A 199 -11.97 -0.12 4.25
CA ILE A 199 -11.98 0.66 3.00
C ILE A 199 -10.72 1.54 2.85
N VAL A 200 -10.10 1.96 3.96
CA VAL A 200 -8.89 2.79 3.93
C VAL A 200 -7.67 2.02 3.42
N TYR A 201 -7.68 0.69 3.46
CA TYR A 201 -6.58 -0.15 2.98
C TYR A 201 -6.21 0.14 1.53
N ARG A 202 -7.21 0.44 0.67
CA ARG A 202 -7.00 0.78 -0.74
C ARG A 202 -6.10 2.00 -0.94
N TYR A 203 -6.16 2.97 -0.03
CA TYR A 203 -5.34 4.17 -0.09
C TYR A 203 -3.88 3.93 0.36
N CYS A 204 -3.63 2.87 1.14
CA CYS A 204 -2.28 2.51 1.58
C CYS A 204 -1.38 2.19 0.37
N HIS A 205 -1.95 1.62 -0.69
CA HIS A 205 -1.24 1.21 -1.90
C HIS A 205 -0.54 2.36 -2.63
N PHE A 206 -1.01 3.59 -2.45
CA PHE A 206 -0.34 4.79 -2.97
C PHE A 206 1.01 5.07 -2.32
N PHE A 207 1.30 4.45 -1.18
CA PHE A 207 2.51 4.69 -0.39
C PHE A 207 3.49 3.51 -0.37
N ASP A 208 3.11 2.32 -0.85
CA ASP A 208 3.91 1.10 -0.79
C ASP A 208 5.31 1.27 -1.41
N ILE A 209 5.43 2.03 -2.49
CA ILE A 209 6.72 2.32 -3.13
C ILE A 209 7.70 3.05 -2.19
N TYR A 210 7.22 3.92 -1.29
CA TYR A 210 8.08 4.60 -0.33
C TYR A 210 8.62 3.65 0.74
N PHE A 211 7.79 2.70 1.21
CA PHE A 211 8.25 1.64 2.11
C PHE A 211 9.30 0.74 1.44
N ILE A 212 9.09 0.38 0.17
CA ILE A 212 10.06 -0.39 -0.63
C ILE A 212 11.39 0.36 -0.75
N LEU A 213 11.37 1.68 -1.03
CA LEU A 213 12.57 2.51 -1.09
C LEU A 213 13.31 2.54 0.27
N LEU A 214 12.56 2.69 1.37
CA LEU A 214 13.09 2.69 2.74
C LEU A 214 13.77 1.38 3.10
N TYR A 215 13.12 0.25 2.82
CA TYR A 215 13.66 -1.06 3.15
C TYR A 215 14.89 -1.38 2.31
N SER A 216 14.88 -1.02 1.02
CA SER A 216 16.04 -1.19 0.14
C SER A 216 17.26 -0.40 0.61
N GLU A 217 17.06 0.86 1.01
CA GLU A 217 18.14 1.71 1.52
C GLU A 217 18.75 1.11 2.79
N TYR A 218 17.91 0.67 3.74
CA TYR A 218 18.39 0.03 4.97
C TYR A 218 19.19 -1.24 4.69
N MET A 219 18.68 -2.12 3.81
CA MET A 219 19.40 -3.33 3.40
C MET A 219 20.76 -3.03 2.74
N THR A 220 20.88 -1.90 2.06
CA THR A 220 22.14 -1.47 1.42
C THR A 220 23.15 -1.00 2.44
N GLN A 221 22.71 -0.23 3.43
CA GLN A 221 23.58 0.25 4.51
C GLN A 221 24.11 -0.87 5.40
N LEU A 222 23.38 -1.98 5.51
CA LEU A 222 23.89 -3.18 6.17
C LEU A 222 25.08 -3.81 5.42
N LYS A 223 25.21 -3.56 4.11
CA LYS A 223 26.29 -4.08 3.25
C LYS A 223 27.48 -3.12 3.12
N THR A 224 27.26 -1.81 3.13
CA THR A 224 28.27 -0.79 2.79
C THR A 224 29.09 -0.25 3.97
N GLY A 225 28.99 -0.84 5.16
CA GLY A 225 29.90 -0.50 6.26
C GLY A 225 31.34 -0.94 5.95
N ASN A 226 32.34 -0.13 6.35
CA ASN A 226 33.79 -0.34 6.18
C ASN A 226 34.36 -1.57 6.95
N TYR A 227 33.69 -2.71 6.89
CA TYR A 227 34.00 -3.87 7.72
C TYR A 227 34.17 -5.08 6.83
N LYS A 228 35.44 -5.47 6.62
CA LYS A 228 35.86 -6.76 6.06
C LYS A 228 34.88 -7.86 6.48
N TYR A 229 34.13 -8.39 5.50
CA TYR A 229 33.37 -9.65 5.55
C TYR A 229 33.06 -10.18 6.95
N ASN A 230 32.21 -9.49 7.70
CA ASN A 230 31.77 -9.98 9.00
C ASN A 230 30.39 -10.62 8.80
N VAL A 231 30.35 -11.95 8.74
CA VAL A 231 29.15 -12.80 8.53
C VAL A 231 27.98 -12.36 9.42
N THR A 232 28.29 -11.82 10.60
CA THR A 232 27.35 -11.26 11.58
C THR A 232 26.50 -10.08 11.06
N HIS A 233 26.98 -9.27 10.13
CA HIS A 233 26.22 -8.15 9.55
C HIS A 233 25.23 -8.61 8.48
N SER A 234 25.65 -9.55 7.63
CA SER A 234 24.76 -10.21 6.67
C SER A 234 23.64 -10.95 7.39
N LEU A 235 23.96 -11.66 8.49
CA LEU A 235 22.95 -12.32 9.34
C LEU A 235 21.94 -11.35 9.93
N LYS A 236 22.35 -10.17 10.42
CA LYS A 236 21.42 -9.13 10.92
C LYS A 236 20.46 -8.64 9.83
N GLY A 237 20.93 -8.51 8.59
CA GLY A 237 20.07 -8.18 7.45
C GLY A 237 19.06 -9.25 7.13
N TYR A 238 19.46 -10.52 7.14
CA TYR A 238 18.53 -11.64 6.94
C TYR A 238 17.53 -11.78 8.08
N ILE A 239 17.95 -11.62 9.34
CA ILE A 239 17.05 -11.63 10.50
C ILE A 239 16.04 -10.49 10.43
N PHE A 240 16.44 -9.31 9.95
CA PHE A 240 15.51 -8.19 9.76
C PHE A 240 14.58 -8.40 8.56
N PHE A 241 15.08 -8.98 7.46
CA PHE A 241 14.29 -9.20 6.25
C PHE A 241 13.35 -10.40 6.38
N PHE A 242 13.67 -11.37 7.24
CA PHE A 242 12.92 -12.62 7.36
C PHE A 242 11.48 -12.42 7.83
N PRO A 243 11.16 -11.65 8.88
CA PRO A 243 9.76 -11.43 9.27
C PRO A 243 8.98 -10.67 8.20
N PHE A 244 9.59 -9.69 7.52
CA PHE A 244 8.97 -9.04 6.36
C PHE A 244 8.63 -10.06 5.27
N LEU A 245 9.60 -10.87 4.86
CA LEU A 245 9.41 -11.90 3.83
C LEU A 245 8.37 -12.94 4.27
N PHE A 246 8.43 -13.39 5.53
CA PHE A 246 7.49 -14.33 6.12
C PHE A 246 6.06 -13.79 6.03
N PHE A 247 5.83 -12.54 6.45
CA PHE A 247 4.49 -11.95 6.42
C PHE A 247 3.98 -11.72 4.99
N VAL A 248 4.85 -11.31 4.06
CA VAL A 248 4.48 -11.17 2.64
C VAL A 248 4.10 -12.52 2.05
N LEU A 249 4.92 -13.55 2.24
CA LEU A 249 4.65 -14.90 1.74
C LEU A 249 3.45 -15.55 2.43
N TYR A 250 3.26 -15.31 3.73
CA TYR A 250 2.09 -15.74 4.49
C TYR A 250 0.82 -15.11 3.91
N SER A 251 0.84 -13.82 3.58
CA SER A 251 -0.29 -13.14 2.96
C SER A 251 -0.67 -13.75 1.60
N TYR A 252 0.29 -14.23 0.81
CA TYR A 252 0.00 -14.93 -0.45
C TYR A 252 -0.54 -16.35 -0.23
N ASN A 253 -0.11 -17.01 0.85
CA ASN A 253 -0.52 -18.38 1.18
C ASN A 253 -1.74 -18.47 2.11
N SER A 254 -2.24 -17.33 2.60
CA SER A 254 -3.42 -17.30 3.44
C SER A 254 -4.63 -17.84 2.68
N LYS A 255 -5.57 -18.45 3.40
CA LYS A 255 -6.82 -18.89 2.81
C LYS A 255 -7.68 -17.68 2.46
N VAL A 256 -8.45 -17.80 1.38
CA VAL A 256 -9.50 -16.84 1.06
C VAL A 256 -10.67 -17.04 2.06
N PRO A 257 -11.28 -15.98 2.58
CA PRO A 257 -12.50 -16.09 3.39
C PRO A 257 -13.54 -16.96 2.68
N ASP A 258 -14.24 -17.82 3.42
CA ASP A 258 -15.29 -18.70 2.91
C ASP A 258 -14.87 -19.80 1.91
N SER A 259 -13.57 -19.99 1.68
CA SER A 259 -13.05 -21.14 0.92
C SER A 259 -11.97 -21.90 1.68
N ASN A 260 -12.21 -23.20 1.90
CA ASN A 260 -11.26 -24.06 2.61
C ASN A 260 -10.09 -24.56 1.75
N SER A 261 -10.24 -24.54 0.41
CA SER A 261 -9.24 -25.03 -0.55
C SER A 261 -8.42 -23.92 -1.19
N LEU A 262 -8.94 -22.69 -1.27
CA LEU A 262 -8.34 -21.64 -2.08
C LEU A 262 -7.41 -20.73 -1.27
N LYS A 263 -6.26 -20.44 -1.88
CA LYS A 263 -5.25 -19.53 -1.34
C LYS A 263 -5.26 -18.21 -2.09
N THR A 264 -4.85 -17.15 -1.41
CA THR A 264 -4.81 -15.79 -1.93
C THR A 264 -4.00 -15.65 -3.23
N TYR A 265 -2.94 -16.43 -3.43
CA TYR A 265 -2.16 -16.41 -4.67
C TYR A 265 -2.91 -16.93 -5.90
N SER A 266 -3.98 -17.73 -5.72
CA SER A 266 -4.75 -18.31 -6.83
C SER A 266 -5.38 -17.22 -7.72
N ARG A 267 -5.48 -15.99 -7.22
CA ARG A 267 -5.87 -14.78 -7.95
C ARG A 267 -4.99 -14.46 -9.15
N TYR A 268 -3.73 -14.88 -9.13
CA TYR A 268 -2.72 -14.50 -10.13
C TYR A 268 -2.44 -15.60 -11.16
N TYR A 269 -3.01 -16.79 -11.01
CA TYR A 269 -2.81 -17.88 -11.96
C TYR A 269 -3.73 -17.69 -13.19
N PRO A 270 -3.17 -17.81 -14.41
CA PRO A 270 -3.99 -17.78 -15.62
C PRO A 270 -4.93 -18.99 -15.64
N TYR A 271 -6.07 -18.81 -16.28
CA TYR A 271 -6.97 -19.92 -16.63
C TYR A 271 -6.24 -21.01 -17.43
N HIS A 272 -6.94 -22.12 -17.66
CA HIS A 272 -6.72 -22.92 -18.85
C HIS A 272 -6.46 -22.05 -20.10
N SER A 273 -5.67 -22.58 -21.04
CA SER A 273 -5.25 -21.88 -22.25
C SER A 273 -6.38 -21.04 -22.85
N VAL A 274 -6.06 -19.85 -23.39
CA VAL A 274 -7.03 -18.99 -24.11
C VAL A 274 -7.78 -19.77 -25.21
N LEU A 275 -7.17 -20.87 -25.68
CA LEU A 275 -7.71 -21.80 -26.67
C LEU A 275 -8.73 -22.79 -26.07
N THR A 276 -8.60 -23.15 -24.79
CA THR A 276 -9.51 -24.06 -24.07
C THR A 276 -10.21 -23.29 -22.96
N LYS A 277 -11.35 -22.68 -23.29
CA LYS A 277 -12.26 -22.01 -22.35
C LYS A 277 -12.97 -23.04 -21.47
N ARG A 278 -12.27 -23.61 -20.48
CA ARG A 278 -12.90 -24.35 -19.39
C ARG A 278 -13.14 -23.41 -18.23
N ILE A 279 -14.38 -23.41 -17.71
CA ILE A 279 -14.75 -22.65 -16.52
C ILE A 279 -14.27 -23.46 -15.31
N ASP A 280 -13.46 -22.82 -14.48
CA ASP A 280 -12.98 -23.36 -13.22
C ASP A 280 -13.92 -22.89 -12.10
N THR A 281 -14.62 -23.81 -11.45
CA THR A 281 -15.61 -23.53 -10.38
C THR A 281 -14.98 -22.95 -9.13
N ASP A 282 -13.75 -23.36 -8.79
CA ASP A 282 -13.01 -22.83 -7.66
C ASP A 282 -12.58 -21.39 -7.94
N ARG A 283 -12.24 -21.09 -9.20
CA ARG A 283 -11.95 -19.72 -9.62
C ARG A 283 -13.19 -18.83 -9.65
N GLU A 284 -14.32 -19.31 -10.18
CA GLU A 284 -15.56 -18.53 -10.20
C GLU A 284 -16.06 -18.27 -8.77
N SER A 285 -15.90 -19.20 -7.84
CA SER A 285 -16.20 -18.95 -6.42
C SER A 285 -15.23 -17.94 -5.80
N LEU A 286 -13.94 -17.96 -6.16
CA LEU A 286 -12.96 -16.95 -5.74
C LEU A 286 -13.29 -15.55 -6.26
N PHE A 287 -13.65 -15.42 -7.54
CA PHE A 287 -14.09 -14.14 -8.10
C PHE A 287 -15.48 -13.75 -7.64
N SER A 288 -16.37 -14.68 -7.30
CA SER A 288 -17.69 -14.36 -6.74
C SER A 288 -17.56 -13.88 -5.30
N CYS A 289 -16.69 -14.51 -4.50
CA CYS A 289 -16.29 -14.05 -3.17
C CYS A 289 -15.60 -12.68 -3.29
N TYR A 290 -14.57 -12.52 -4.11
CA TYR A 290 -13.93 -11.23 -4.30
C TYR A 290 -14.86 -10.19 -4.93
N ASN A 291 -15.75 -10.51 -5.87
CA ASN A 291 -16.68 -9.52 -6.42
C ASN A 291 -17.80 -9.18 -5.43
N SER A 292 -18.30 -10.11 -4.62
CA SER A 292 -19.16 -9.73 -3.49
C SER A 292 -18.40 -8.86 -2.47
N PHE A 293 -17.08 -9.06 -2.34
CA PHE A 293 -16.16 -8.23 -1.58
C PHE A 293 -15.65 -6.97 -2.32
N TYR A 294 -15.90 -6.72 -3.61
CA TYR A 294 -15.25 -5.62 -4.37
C TYR A 294 -16.14 -4.93 -5.42
N PHE A 295 -17.10 -5.64 -6.01
CA PHE A 295 -17.98 -5.22 -7.11
C PHE A 295 -19.31 -6.00 -7.08
N ASN A 296 -20.34 -5.45 -6.43
CA ASN A 296 -21.71 -5.68 -6.89
C ASN A 296 -21.95 -4.81 -8.14
N GLU A 297 -21.18 -5.08 -9.21
CA GLU A 297 -21.34 -4.50 -10.54
C GLU A 297 -21.62 -5.63 -11.53
N ARG A 298 -22.88 -6.06 -11.58
CA ARG A 298 -23.49 -6.50 -12.83
C ARG A 298 -24.89 -5.90 -12.91
N TYR A 299 -25.10 -5.23 -14.05
CA TYR A 299 -26.28 -4.52 -14.53
C TYR A 299 -26.39 -3.06 -14.09
#